data_AF-A0A133UYS2-F1
#
_entry.id   AF-A0A133UYS2-F1
#
_cell.length_a   1.000
_cell.length_b   1.000
_cell.length_c   1.000
_cell.angle_alpha   90.00
_cell.angle_beta   90.00
_cell.angle_gamma   90.00
#
_symmetry.space_group_name_H-M   'P 1'
#
loop_
_entity.id
_entity.type
_entity.pdbx_description
1 polymer ?
#
loop_
_entity_poly.entity_id
_entity_poly.type
_entity_poly.pdbx_seq_one_letter_code
_entity_poly.pdbx_strand_id
1 'polypeptide(L)'
;IEKVEDICERLNPYFEVMNKLIANRKDTSILPDTRRGNPVYQAMGKFALDFVGLTGGSVRSPMIGLTDDEKSMLEETLEGHSWIPSDIPSDA
;
A
#
# COMPACT_ATOMS: atom_id res chain seq x y z
N ILE A 1 7.52 -21.15 11.58
CA ILE A 1 7.85 -21.12 10.15
C ILE A 1 6.54 -21.06 9.37
N GLU A 2 5.65 -22.03 9.54
CA GLU A 2 4.28 -22.07 8.94
C GLU A 2 3.47 -20.77 9.10
N LYS A 3 3.43 -20.16 10.30
CA LYS A 3 2.75 -18.86 10.51
C LYS A 3 3.38 -17.68 9.76
N VAL A 4 4.69 -17.74 9.50
CA VAL A 4 5.39 -16.69 8.74
C VAL A 4 5.07 -16.84 7.26
N GLU A 5 5.02 -18.09 6.77
CA GLU A 5 4.63 -18.40 5.39
C GLU A 5 3.21 -17.95 5.10
N ASP A 6 2.24 -18.24 5.97
CA ASP A 6 0.85 -17.77 5.83
C ASP A 6 0.75 -16.23 5.77
N ILE A 7 1.46 -15.52 6.66
CA ILE A 7 1.48 -14.05 6.64
C ILE A 7 2.10 -13.54 5.34
N CYS A 8 3.20 -14.14 4.87
CA CYS A 8 3.84 -13.76 3.62
C CYS A 8 2.92 -13.99 2.42
N GLU A 9 2.23 -15.13 2.35
CA GLU A 9 1.27 -15.45 1.29
C GLU A 9 0.13 -14.43 1.25
N ARG A 10 -0.36 -14.00 2.41
CA ARG A 10 -1.40 -12.98 2.53
C ARG A 10 -0.94 -11.57 2.16
N LEU A 11 0.32 -11.24 2.44
CA LEU A 11 0.89 -9.92 2.15
C LEU A 11 1.47 -9.81 0.73
N ASN A 12 1.81 -10.93 0.10
CA ASN A 12 2.43 -10.96 -1.22
C ASN A 12 1.67 -10.14 -2.28
N PRO A 13 0.33 -10.26 -2.41
CA PRO A 13 -0.41 -9.49 -3.42
C PRO A 13 -0.27 -7.97 -3.24
N TYR A 14 -0.31 -7.50 -2.00
CA TYR A 14 -0.07 -6.08 -1.69
C TYR A 14 1.34 -5.63 -2.13
N PHE A 15 2.36 -6.45 -1.84
CA PHE A 15 3.72 -6.16 -2.26
C PHE A 15 3.93 -6.27 -3.78
N GLU A 16 3.20 -7.16 -4.47
CA GLU A 16 3.22 -7.24 -5.94
C GLU A 16 2.68 -5.97 -6.58
N VAL A 17 1.55 -5.44 -6.08
CA VAL A 17 1.01 -4.15 -6.53
C VAL A 17 2.02 -3.04 -6.27
N MET A 18 2.61 -2.99 -5.06
CA MET A 18 3.64 -2.01 -4.73
C MET A 18 4.82 -2.06 -5.70
N ASN A 19 5.34 -3.25 -6.01
CA ASN A 19 6.45 -3.41 -6.94
C ASN A 19 6.09 -2.99 -8.37
N LYS A 20 4.87 -3.28 -8.84
CA LYS A 20 4.37 -2.82 -10.15
C LYS A 20 4.31 -1.29 -10.21
N LEU A 21 3.78 -0.65 -9.17
CA LEU A 21 3.69 0.82 -9.07
C LEU A 21 5.07 1.47 -9.04
N ILE A 22 6.00 0.89 -8.26
CA ILE A 22 7.39 1.34 -8.18
C ILE A 22 8.06 1.29 -9.56
N ALA A 23 7.84 0.21 -10.33
CA ALA A 23 8.43 0.04 -11.65
C ALA A 23 7.86 1.00 -12.70
N ASN A 24 6.57 1.35 -12.60
CA ASN A 24 5.88 2.18 -13.59
C ASN A 24 6.01 3.69 -13.33
N ARG A 25 6.33 4.10 -12.10
CA ARG A 25 6.45 5.51 -11.76
C ARG A 25 7.85 6.04 -12.07
N LYS A 26 7.88 7.21 -12.71
CA LYS A 26 9.12 7.97 -12.86
C LYS A 26 9.58 8.45 -11.48
N ASP A 27 10.83 8.13 -11.13
CA ASP A 27 11.42 8.67 -9.92
C ASP A 27 11.73 10.17 -10.09
N THR A 28 11.36 10.94 -9.07
CA THR A 28 11.55 12.39 -8.99
C THR A 28 12.51 12.80 -7.88
N SER A 29 13.05 11.84 -7.14
CA SER A 29 13.99 12.03 -6.06
C SER A 29 15.37 12.43 -6.58
N ILE A 30 16.00 13.35 -5.85
CA ILE A 30 17.40 13.74 -6.05
C ILE A 30 18.37 12.86 -5.24
N LEU A 31 17.83 11.98 -4.38
CA LEU A 31 18.67 11.11 -3.55
C LEU A 31 19.22 9.95 -4.37
N PRO A 32 20.46 9.50 -4.08
CA PRO A 32 21.04 8.34 -4.72
C PRO A 32 20.24 7.07 -4.38
N ASP A 33 20.22 6.12 -5.31
CA ASP A 33 19.39 4.91 -5.23
C ASP A 33 19.57 4.12 -3.93
N THR A 34 20.79 4.07 -3.39
CA THR A 34 21.11 3.37 -2.13
C THR A 34 20.48 3.99 -0.88
N ARG A 35 19.97 5.22 -0.99
CA ARG A 35 19.34 5.96 0.11
C ARG A 35 17.89 6.36 -0.18
N ARG A 36 17.35 5.94 -1.34
CA ARG A 36 15.99 6.30 -1.72
C ARG A 36 15.02 5.16 -1.37
N GLY A 37 13.97 5.48 -0.62
CA GLY A 37 12.74 4.67 -0.54
C GLY A 37 11.73 5.23 -1.54
N ASN A 38 11.02 4.38 -2.28
CA ASN A 38 10.02 4.87 -3.24
C ASN A 38 8.78 5.36 -2.47
N PRO A 39 8.35 6.63 -2.61
CA PRO A 39 7.26 7.21 -1.82
C PRO A 39 5.88 6.57 -2.08
N VAL A 40 5.74 5.72 -3.10
CA VAL A 40 4.53 4.93 -3.39
C VAL A 40 3.93 4.26 -2.17
N TYR A 41 4.77 3.65 -1.31
CA TYR A 41 4.26 2.91 -0.15
C TYR A 41 3.43 3.81 0.79
N GLN A 42 3.74 5.10 0.85
CA GLN A 42 2.98 6.07 1.66
C GLN A 42 1.63 6.38 1.05
N ALA A 43 1.55 6.50 -0.29
CA ALA A 43 0.31 6.71 -1.00
C ALA A 43 -0.61 5.48 -0.89
N MET A 44 -0.05 4.28 -1.08
CA MET A 44 -0.76 3.02 -0.91
C MET A 44 -1.26 2.83 0.52
N GLY A 45 -0.40 3.02 1.52
CA GLY A 45 -0.78 2.84 2.92
C GLY A 45 -1.88 3.79 3.35
N LYS A 46 -1.80 5.07 2.94
CA LYS A 46 -2.86 6.04 3.23
C LYS A 46 -4.17 5.66 2.54
N PHE A 47 -4.13 5.29 1.26
CA PHE A 47 -5.31 4.82 0.57
C PHE A 47 -5.93 3.57 1.23
N ALA A 48 -5.09 2.59 1.60
CA ALA A 48 -5.54 1.37 2.27
C ALA A 48 -6.18 1.65 3.64
N LEU A 49 -5.65 2.62 4.40
CA LEU A 49 -6.28 3.08 5.64
C LEU A 49 -7.68 3.64 5.38
N ASP A 50 -7.82 4.56 4.41
CA ASP A 50 -9.12 5.13 4.05
C ASP A 50 -10.11 4.04 3.58
N PHE A 51 -9.61 3.07 2.79
CA PHE A 51 -10.39 1.94 2.28
C PHE A 51 -10.99 1.07 3.40
N VAL A 52 -10.23 0.83 4.48
CA VAL A 52 -10.70 0.04 5.63
C VAL A 52 -11.42 0.89 6.70
N GLY A 53 -11.71 2.16 6.42
CA GLY A 53 -12.43 3.07 7.32
C GLY A 53 -11.56 3.76 8.39
N LEU A 54 -10.23 3.67 8.27
CA LEU A 54 -9.28 4.41 9.10
C LEU A 54 -8.86 5.72 8.42
N THR A 55 -8.23 6.65 9.16
CA THR A 55 -7.80 7.94 8.59
C THR A 55 -6.44 7.83 7.91
N GLY A 56 -6.41 7.73 6.59
CA GLY A 56 -5.22 7.80 5.76
C GLY A 56 -4.98 9.18 5.15
N GLY A 57 -5.99 9.73 4.48
CA GLY A 57 -5.99 11.06 3.87
C GLY A 57 -4.92 11.27 2.80
N SER A 58 -4.71 12.52 2.39
CA SER A 58 -3.76 12.85 1.32
C SER A 58 -2.29 12.64 1.74
N VAL A 59 -1.44 12.34 0.76
CA VAL A 59 0.02 12.44 0.91
C VAL A 59 0.45 13.91 0.99
N ARG A 60 1.57 14.18 1.67
CA ARG A 60 2.18 15.53 1.70
C ARG A 60 2.85 15.86 0.37
N SER A 61 2.80 17.12 -0.05
CA SER A 61 3.61 17.63 -1.17
C SER A 61 5.11 17.51 -0.84
N PRO A 62 5.99 17.15 -1.81
CA PRO A 62 5.75 16.97 -3.26
C PRO A 62 5.37 15.53 -3.66
N MET A 63 4.95 14.67 -2.73
CA MET A 63 4.64 13.27 -3.06
C MET A 63 3.37 13.17 -3.90
N ILE A 64 3.40 12.25 -4.85
CA ILE A 64 2.30 12.03 -5.80
C ILE A 64 1.41 10.90 -5.25
N GLY A 65 0.11 11.20 -5.12
CA GLY A 65 -0.91 10.23 -4.73
C GLY A 65 -1.08 9.10 -5.77
N LEU A 66 -2.02 8.19 -5.52
CA LEU A 66 -2.40 7.17 -6.49
C LEU A 66 -3.28 7.77 -7.60
N THR A 67 -3.10 7.34 -8.84
CA THR A 67 -4.07 7.57 -9.93
C THR A 67 -5.30 6.69 -9.72
N ASP A 68 -6.38 6.96 -10.43
CA ASP A 68 -7.60 6.16 -10.28
C ASP A 68 -7.40 4.70 -10.70
N ASP A 69 -6.63 4.43 -11.76
CA ASP A 69 -6.25 3.05 -12.15
C ASP A 69 -5.45 2.32 -11.05
N GLU A 70 -4.52 3.04 -10.40
CA GLU A 70 -3.70 2.49 -9.32
C GLU A 70 -4.52 2.24 -8.04
N LYS A 71 -5.54 3.08 -7.78
CA LYS A 71 -6.50 2.86 -6.70
C LYS A 71 -7.33 1.62 -6.97
N SER A 72 -7.92 1.48 -8.15
CA SER A 72 -8.74 0.31 -8.49
C SER A 72 -7.94 -0.99 -8.39
N MET A 73 -6.68 -1.01 -8.86
CA MET A 73 -5.80 -2.18 -8.68
C MET A 73 -5.57 -2.53 -7.20
N LEU A 74 -5.42 -1.52 -6.34
CA LEU A 74 -5.23 -1.71 -4.92
C LEU A 74 -6.53 -2.13 -4.23
N GLU A 75 -7.69 -1.57 -4.60
CA GLU A 75 -9.01 -1.99 -4.12
C GLU A 75 -9.27 -3.46 -4.42
N GLU A 76 -9.09 -3.91 -5.67
CA GLU A 76 -9.24 -5.33 -6.06
C GLU A 76 -8.36 -6.25 -5.20
N THR A 77 -7.13 -5.81 -4.91
CA THR A 77 -6.18 -6.55 -4.08
C THR A 77 -6.60 -6.61 -2.61
N LEU A 78 -7.19 -5.53 -2.09
CA LEU A 78 -7.68 -5.43 -0.72
C LEU A 78 -9.04 -6.11 -0.51
N GLU A 79 -9.90 -6.17 -1.53
CA GLU A 79 -11.19 -6.85 -1.49
C GLU A 79 -11.07 -8.37 -1.64
N GLY A 80 -10.21 -8.82 -2.57
CA GLY A 80 -10.00 -10.23 -2.85
C GLY A 80 -9.42 -11.02 -1.67
N HIS A 81 -8.96 -10.33 -0.63
CA HIS A 81 -8.51 -10.90 0.62
C HIS A 81 -9.33 -10.23 1.72
N SER A 82 -10.31 -10.92 2.32
CA SER A 82 -11.11 -10.38 3.43
C SER A 82 -10.19 -10.08 4.63
N TRP A 83 -9.55 -8.91 4.59
CA TRP A 83 -8.49 -8.45 5.48
C TRP A 83 -9.07 -7.76 6.71
N ILE A 84 -10.28 -8.10 7.15
CA ILE A 84 -10.78 -7.64 8.45
C ILE A 84 -10.60 -8.79 9.43
N PRO A 85 -9.52 -8.83 10.23
CA PRO A 85 -9.55 -9.61 11.46
C PRO A 85 -10.74 -9.12 12.27
N SER A 86 -11.64 -10.04 12.63
CA SER A 86 -12.77 -9.80 13.55
C SER A 86 -12.36 -9.28 14.93
N ASP A 87 -11.06 -9.18 15.19
CA ASP A 87 -10.47 -9.04 16.51
C ASP A 87 -9.82 -7.66 16.73
N ILE A 88 -9.97 -6.70 15.80
CA ILE A 88 -9.55 -5.31 16.05
C ILE A 88 -10.68 -4.62 16.82
N PRO A 89 -10.47 -4.23 18.10
CA PRO A 89 -11.50 -3.52 18.87
C PRO A 89 -11.85 -2.21 18.18
N SER A 90 -13.14 -1.86 18.10
CA SER A 90 -13.64 -0.64 17.44
C SER A 90 -13.20 0.68 18.09
N ASP A 91 -12.34 0.62 19.10
CA ASP A 91 -12.12 1.68 20.08
C ASP A 91 -10.63 2.10 20.16
N ALA A 92 -9.81 1.74 19.15
CA ALA A 92 -8.38 2.10 19.08
C ALA A 92 -8.14 3.45 18.37
#